data_AF-A0A838GET0-F1
#
_entry.id   AF-A0A838GET0-F1
#
_cell.length_a   1.000
_cell.length_b   1.000
_cell.length_c   1.000
_cell.angle_alpha   90.00
_cell.angle_beta   90.00
_cell.angle_gamma   90.00
#
_symmetry.space_group_name_H-M   'P 1'
#
loop_
_entity.id
_entity.type
_entity.pdbx_description
1 polymer ?
#
loop_
_entity_poly.entity_id
_entity_poly.type
_entity_poly.pdbx_seq_one_letter_code
_entity_poly.pdbx_strand_id
1 'polypeptide(L)'
;TAGVTAVGFHLHDVELVPTGREDELVGHLGPDLLGPGWDPVEAVRRVASQPDREIATALMDQRNLAGIGNFYKCEICFLRGTSPWTPVRDVKDLPAMVDLARRLLLANRERWAQVTTGDLRAGQNAYVFERGGRPCRRCRTPIRRARQGGDLVDDRVTYWCPTCQPGPSGR
;
A
#
# COMPACT_ATOMS: atom_id res chain seq x y z
N THR A 1 17.95 -21.56 -30.10
CA THR A 1 17.28 -20.94 -28.93
C THR A 1 17.42 -19.45 -29.05
N ALA A 2 16.32 -18.70 -29.16
CA ALA A 2 16.40 -17.24 -29.15
C ALA A 2 16.93 -16.82 -27.77
N GLY A 3 18.03 -16.06 -27.74
CA GLY A 3 18.57 -15.51 -26.50
C GLY A 3 17.57 -14.52 -25.92
N VAL A 4 17.13 -14.75 -24.68
CA VAL A 4 16.32 -13.78 -23.93
C VAL A 4 17.30 -12.89 -23.16
N THR A 5 17.23 -11.58 -23.39
CA THR A 5 18.03 -10.59 -22.67
C THR A 5 17.14 -9.85 -21.70
N ALA A 6 17.44 -9.92 -20.41
CA ALA A 6 16.85 -9.07 -19.38
C ALA A 6 17.85 -7.97 -19.00
N VAL A 7 17.41 -6.71 -19.00
CA VAL A 7 18.24 -5.56 -18.62
C VAL A 7 17.59 -4.89 -17.41
N GLY A 8 18.36 -4.68 -16.35
CA GLY A 8 17.90 -3.97 -15.16
C GLY A 8 18.94 -2.97 -14.67
N PHE A 9 18.45 -1.82 -14.20
CA PHE A 9 19.25 -0.73 -13.67
C PHE A 9 18.92 -0.58 -12.18
N HIS A 10 19.94 -0.42 -11.34
CA HIS A 10 19.78 -0.19 -9.90
C HIS A 10 18.88 -1.22 -9.18
N LEU A 11 18.99 -2.49 -9.57
CA LEU A 11 18.28 -3.57 -8.89
C LEU A 11 18.91 -3.80 -7.52
N HIS A 12 18.10 -3.77 -6.46
CA HIS A 12 18.55 -4.03 -5.09
C HIS A 12 18.96 -5.51 -4.93
N ASP A 13 18.07 -6.42 -5.31
CA ASP A 13 18.29 -7.87 -5.29
C ASP A 13 17.98 -8.47 -6.67
N VAL A 14 18.83 -9.39 -7.12
CA VAL A 14 18.65 -10.15 -8.37
C VAL A 14 19.10 -11.58 -8.15
N GLU A 15 18.21 -12.52 -8.42
CA GLU A 15 18.52 -13.94 -8.38
C GLU A 15 17.92 -14.64 -9.61
N LEU A 16 18.68 -15.58 -10.19
CA LEU A 16 18.23 -16.40 -11.30
C LEU A 16 17.90 -17.79 -10.77
N VAL A 17 16.61 -18.15 -10.79
CA VAL A 17 16.12 -19.44 -10.31
C VAL A 17 15.42 -20.22 -11.42
N PRO A 18 15.51 -21.56 -11.42
CA PRO A 18 14.63 -22.39 -12.25
C PRO A 18 13.16 -22.11 -11.93
N THR A 19 12.28 -22.07 -12.94
CA THR A 19 10.85 -21.77 -12.74
C THR A 19 10.19 -22.66 -11.68
N GLY A 20 10.52 -23.95 -11.62
CA GLY A 20 9.98 -24.87 -10.61
C GLY A 20 10.46 -24.61 -9.17
N ARG A 21 11.33 -23.62 -8.95
CA ARG A 21 11.87 -23.22 -7.64
C ARG A 21 11.56 -21.76 -7.32
N GLU A 22 10.69 -21.09 -8.08
CA GLU A 22 10.34 -19.68 -7.85
C GLU A 22 9.75 -19.44 -6.45
N ASP A 23 9.03 -20.42 -5.90
CA ASP A 23 8.47 -20.39 -4.54
C ASP A 23 9.54 -20.21 -3.45
N GLU A 24 10.80 -20.54 -3.70
CA GLU A 24 11.89 -20.27 -2.75
C GLU A 24 12.12 -18.76 -2.56
N LEU A 25 11.84 -17.96 -3.58
CA LEU A 25 11.97 -16.51 -3.54
C LEU A 25 10.66 -15.82 -3.18
N VAL A 26 9.53 -16.25 -3.76
CA VAL A 26 8.25 -15.54 -3.67
C VAL A 26 7.15 -16.30 -2.93
N GLY A 27 7.38 -17.54 -2.52
CA GLY A 27 6.36 -18.38 -1.86
C GLY A 27 5.91 -17.87 -0.49
N HIS A 28 6.67 -16.94 0.11
CA HIS A 28 6.28 -16.26 1.34
C HIS A 28 5.22 -15.15 1.13
N LEU A 29 4.97 -14.74 -0.12
CA LEU A 29 4.00 -13.70 -0.43
C LEU A 29 2.56 -14.15 -0.15
N GLY A 30 1.72 -13.19 0.19
CA GLY A 30 0.28 -13.36 0.25
C GLY A 30 -0.38 -13.31 -1.12
N PRO A 31 -1.72 -13.39 -1.17
CA PRO A 31 -2.46 -13.23 -2.43
C PRO A 31 -2.04 -11.95 -3.17
N ASP A 32 -1.62 -12.11 -4.42
CA ASP A 32 -1.27 -11.00 -5.30
C ASP A 32 -2.55 -10.29 -5.76
N LEU A 33 -2.62 -8.99 -5.49
CA LEU A 33 -3.73 -8.12 -5.87
C LEU A 33 -4.00 -8.07 -7.38
N LEU A 34 -3.01 -8.39 -8.22
CA LEU A 34 -3.12 -8.46 -9.68
C LEU A 34 -2.97 -9.88 -10.22
N GLY A 35 -2.60 -10.84 -9.38
CA GLY A 35 -2.34 -12.22 -9.76
C GLY A 35 -3.59 -13.05 -10.03
N PRO A 36 -3.44 -14.18 -10.75
CA PRO A 36 -4.55 -15.08 -11.06
C PRO A 36 -5.12 -15.79 -9.82
N GLY A 37 -4.32 -15.93 -8.75
CA GLY A 37 -4.72 -16.52 -7.47
C GLY A 37 -5.32 -15.54 -6.46
N TRP A 38 -5.84 -14.39 -6.91
CA TRP A 38 -6.42 -13.40 -6.01
C TRP A 38 -7.63 -13.95 -5.25
N ASP A 39 -7.50 -14.01 -3.92
CA ASP A 39 -8.57 -14.36 -2.99
C ASP A 39 -8.76 -13.21 -1.98
N PRO A 40 -9.84 -12.42 -2.10
CA PRO A 40 -10.11 -11.32 -1.19
C PRO A 40 -10.46 -11.78 0.23
N VAL A 41 -11.02 -12.98 0.40
CA VAL A 41 -11.40 -13.52 1.70
C VAL A 41 -10.14 -13.91 2.46
N GLU A 42 -9.21 -14.60 1.79
CA GLU A 42 -7.92 -14.96 2.37
C GLU A 42 -7.08 -13.71 2.71
N ALA A 43 -7.03 -12.71 1.82
CA ALA A 43 -6.32 -11.46 2.09
C ALA A 43 -6.87 -10.75 3.34
N VAL A 44 -8.19 -10.63 3.45
CA VAL A 44 -8.84 -10.06 4.65
C VAL A 44 -8.52 -10.88 5.89
N ARG A 45 -8.60 -12.21 5.82
CA ARG A 45 -8.28 -13.10 6.94
C ARG A 45 -6.84 -12.91 7.43
N ARG A 46 -5.88 -12.81 6.51
CA ARG A 46 -4.46 -12.57 6.84
C ARG A 46 -4.26 -11.21 7.50
N VAL A 47 -4.83 -10.14 6.94
CA VAL A 47 -4.75 -8.79 7.55
C VAL A 47 -5.38 -8.79 8.95
N ALA A 48 -6.55 -9.43 9.11
CA ALA A 48 -7.26 -9.52 10.37
C ALA A 48 -6.56 -10.39 11.44
N SER A 49 -5.59 -11.23 11.04
CA SER A 49 -4.89 -12.15 11.96
C SER A 49 -4.05 -11.45 13.04
N GLN A 50 -3.69 -10.18 12.82
CA GLN A 50 -2.94 -9.36 13.76
C GLN A 50 -3.79 -8.12 14.15
N PRO A 51 -4.83 -8.29 14.99
CA PRO A 51 -5.83 -7.26 15.26
C PRO A 51 -5.27 -5.96 15.85
N ASP A 52 -4.17 -6.07 16.59
CA ASP A 52 -3.55 -4.95 17.30
C ASP A 52 -2.57 -4.16 16.42
N ARG A 53 -2.18 -4.72 15.27
CA ARG A 53 -1.27 -4.08 14.34
C ARG A 53 -1.93 -2.88 13.68
N GLU A 54 -1.16 -1.83 13.42
CA GLU A 54 -1.65 -0.64 12.72
C GLU A 54 -1.99 -0.98 11.26
N ILE A 55 -3.16 -0.54 10.79
CA ILE A 55 -3.71 -0.91 9.48
C ILE A 55 -2.76 -0.59 8.33
N ALA A 56 -2.06 0.55 8.35
CA ALA A 56 -1.14 0.90 7.28
C ALA A 56 0.09 -0.02 7.24
N THR A 57 0.54 -0.55 8.38
CA THR A 57 1.61 -1.55 8.42
C THR A 57 1.11 -2.93 8.00
N ALA A 58 -0.11 -3.30 8.38
CA ALA A 58 -0.71 -4.57 7.98
C ALA A 58 -0.97 -4.63 6.46
N LEU A 59 -1.33 -3.51 5.84
CA LEU A 59 -1.46 -3.38 4.38
C LEU A 59 -0.12 -3.43 3.65
N MET A 60 0.99 -3.04 4.29
CA MET A 60 2.34 -3.07 3.70
C MET A 60 3.00 -4.45 3.78
N ASP A 61 2.52 -5.32 4.66
CA ASP A 61 3.05 -6.67 4.81
C ASP A 61 2.70 -7.52 3.59
N GLN A 62 3.71 -7.78 2.75
CA GLN A 62 3.52 -8.52 1.51
C GLN A 62 3.05 -9.97 1.75
N ARG A 63 3.17 -10.50 2.98
CA ARG A 63 2.63 -11.81 3.38
C ARG A 63 1.11 -11.79 3.58
N ASN A 64 0.53 -10.63 3.87
CA ASN A 64 -0.92 -10.47 4.00
C ASN A 64 -1.58 -10.34 2.64
N LEU A 65 -1.04 -9.47 1.79
CA LEU A 65 -1.46 -9.21 0.42
C LEU A 65 -0.30 -8.54 -0.32
N ALA A 66 0.05 -9.04 -1.49
CA ALA A 66 1.20 -8.54 -2.24
C ALA A 66 0.80 -7.41 -3.20
N GLY A 67 1.68 -6.42 -3.34
CA GLY A 67 1.56 -5.31 -4.29
C GLY A 67 1.29 -3.92 -3.68
N ILE A 68 0.97 -3.85 -2.38
CA ILE A 68 0.76 -2.55 -1.71
C ILE A 68 2.10 -1.96 -1.28
N GLY A 69 2.36 -0.74 -1.75
CA GLY A 69 3.46 0.11 -1.34
C GLY A 69 3.00 1.37 -0.60
N ASN A 70 3.98 2.23 -0.24
CA ASN A 70 3.73 3.42 0.59
C ASN A 70 2.72 4.41 -0.02
N PHE A 71 2.74 4.58 -1.34
CA PHE A 71 1.73 5.38 -2.06
C PHE A 71 0.32 4.87 -1.75
N TYR A 72 0.07 3.59 -2.03
CA TYR A 72 -1.25 3.00 -1.88
C TYR A 72 -1.68 2.94 -0.42
N LYS A 73 -0.81 2.58 0.54
CA LYS A 73 -1.21 2.52 1.96
C LYS A 73 -1.77 3.87 2.43
N CYS A 74 -1.10 4.98 2.08
CA CYS A 74 -1.52 6.32 2.48
C CYS A 74 -2.84 6.72 1.82
N GLU A 75 -2.94 6.48 0.51
CA GLU A 75 -4.12 6.88 -0.27
C GLU A 75 -5.35 6.04 0.06
N ILE A 76 -5.20 4.73 0.28
CA ILE A 76 -6.28 3.83 0.70
C ILE A 76 -6.84 4.28 2.05
N CYS A 77 -5.97 4.52 3.04
CA CYS A 77 -6.38 5.03 4.35
C CYS A 77 -7.14 6.36 4.22
N PHE A 78 -6.66 7.29 3.40
CA PHE A 78 -7.34 8.56 3.17
C PHE A 78 -8.70 8.40 2.49
N LEU A 79 -8.77 7.58 1.46
CA LEU A 79 -10.00 7.34 0.71
C LEU A 79 -11.07 6.65 1.56
N ARG A 80 -10.67 5.79 2.51
CA ARG A 80 -11.56 5.16 3.50
C ARG A 80 -11.80 5.99 4.76
N GLY A 81 -11.12 7.13 4.92
CA GLY A 81 -11.26 7.99 6.10
C GLY A 81 -10.71 7.36 7.38
N THR A 82 -9.79 6.41 7.26
CA THR A 82 -9.19 5.67 8.37
C THR A 82 -7.82 6.26 8.67
N SER A 83 -7.49 6.48 9.95
CA SER A 83 -6.12 6.84 10.31
C SER A 83 -5.17 5.68 10.02
N PRO A 84 -3.97 5.92 9.43
CA PRO A 84 -2.97 4.88 9.22
C PRO A 84 -2.56 4.10 10.48
N TRP A 85 -2.71 4.70 11.66
CA TRP A 85 -2.39 4.12 12.97
C TRP A 85 -3.57 3.42 13.65
N THR A 86 -4.71 3.34 12.98
CA THR A 86 -5.88 2.59 13.51
C THR A 86 -5.51 1.11 13.62
N PRO A 87 -5.67 0.47 14.79
CA PRO A 87 -5.52 -0.98 14.90
C PRO A 87 -6.45 -1.70 13.92
N VAL A 88 -6.02 -2.82 13.34
CA VAL A 88 -6.82 -3.58 12.37
C VAL A 88 -8.21 -3.92 12.91
N ARG A 89 -8.32 -4.30 14.19
CA ARG A 89 -9.60 -4.60 14.87
C ARG A 89 -10.59 -3.43 14.89
N ASP A 90 -10.08 -2.20 14.82
CA ASP A 90 -10.89 -0.97 14.91
C ASP A 90 -11.25 -0.43 13.51
N VAL A 91 -10.84 -1.12 12.43
CA VAL A 91 -11.20 -0.75 11.05
C VAL A 91 -12.64 -1.17 10.76
N LYS A 92 -13.52 -0.17 10.59
CA LYS A 92 -14.97 -0.34 10.36
C LYS A 92 -15.33 -1.34 9.25
N ASP A 93 -14.56 -1.34 8.16
CA ASP A 93 -14.86 -2.12 6.95
C ASP A 93 -13.55 -2.50 6.26
N LEU A 94 -12.90 -3.51 6.83
CA LEU A 94 -11.64 -4.07 6.33
C LEU A 94 -11.79 -4.68 4.92
N PRO A 95 -12.85 -5.45 4.60
CA PRO A 95 -13.03 -5.98 3.25
C PRO A 95 -13.08 -4.88 2.18
N ALA A 96 -13.81 -3.79 2.39
CA ALA A 96 -13.84 -2.70 1.42
C ALA A 96 -12.51 -1.94 1.30
N MET A 97 -11.68 -1.95 2.34
CA MET A 97 -10.33 -1.40 2.28
C MET A 97 -9.43 -2.25 1.39
N VAL A 98 -9.49 -3.58 1.53
CA VAL A 98 -8.75 -4.54 0.67
C VAL A 98 -9.25 -4.49 -0.78
N ASP A 99 -10.57 -4.42 -0.99
CA ASP A 99 -11.17 -4.23 -2.31
C ASP A 99 -10.70 -2.92 -2.99
N LEU A 100 -10.69 -1.81 -2.24
CA LEU A 100 -10.18 -0.54 -2.76
C LEU A 100 -8.70 -0.65 -3.17
N ALA A 101 -7.91 -1.38 -2.39
CA ALA A 101 -6.51 -1.63 -2.69
C ALA A 101 -6.35 -2.27 -4.08
N ARG A 102 -7.09 -3.35 -4.35
CA ARG A 102 -7.09 -4.01 -5.66
C ARG A 102 -7.56 -3.10 -6.78
N ARG A 103 -8.67 -2.37 -6.58
CA ARG A 103 -9.21 -1.46 -7.60
C ARG A 103 -8.22 -0.37 -7.98
N LEU A 104 -7.50 0.20 -7.02
CA LEU A 104 -6.48 1.21 -7.29
C LEU A 104 -5.29 0.63 -8.04
N LEU A 105 -4.80 -0.56 -7.67
CA LEU A 105 -3.72 -1.22 -8.41
C LEU A 105 -4.13 -1.53 -9.85
N LEU A 106 -5.33 -2.11 -10.06
CA LEU A 106 -5.86 -2.39 -11.39
C LEU A 106 -5.97 -1.11 -12.25
N ALA A 107 -6.46 -0.02 -11.68
CA ALA A 107 -6.59 1.26 -12.39
C ALA A 107 -5.25 1.91 -12.77
N ASN A 108 -4.16 1.50 -12.11
CA ASN A 108 -2.83 2.06 -12.26
C ASN A 108 -1.81 1.13 -12.94
N ARG A 109 -2.12 -0.15 -13.14
CA ARG A 109 -1.14 -1.14 -13.61
C ARG A 109 -0.50 -0.82 -14.98
N GLU A 110 -1.24 -0.15 -15.85
CA GLU A 110 -0.78 0.24 -17.20
C GLU A 110 -0.18 1.66 -17.21
N ARG A 111 0.00 2.28 -16.03
CA ARG A 111 0.47 3.66 -15.90
C ARG A 111 1.87 3.65 -15.31
N TRP A 112 2.75 4.45 -15.90
CA TRP A 112 4.07 4.73 -15.34
C TRP A 112 3.98 5.56 -14.04
N ALA A 113 2.94 6.37 -13.89
CA ALA A 113 2.68 7.20 -12.72
C ALA A 113 1.42 6.73 -11.98
N GLN A 114 1.54 6.55 -10.66
CA GLN A 114 0.43 6.21 -9.79
C GLN A 114 -0.49 7.42 -9.57
N VAL A 115 -1.81 7.20 -9.64
CA VAL A 115 -2.85 8.22 -9.49
C VAL A 115 -4.07 7.68 -8.75
N THR A 116 -4.57 8.46 -7.80
CA THR A 116 -5.81 8.20 -7.05
C THR A 116 -6.85 9.30 -7.23
N THR A 117 -6.44 10.49 -7.67
CA THR A 117 -7.31 11.65 -7.88
C THR A 117 -7.95 11.70 -9.27
N GLY A 118 -7.45 10.91 -10.21
CA GLY A 118 -7.77 10.99 -11.64
C GLY A 118 -7.02 12.11 -12.40
N ASP A 119 -6.20 12.91 -11.72
CA ASP A 119 -5.47 14.03 -12.31
C ASP A 119 -3.96 13.74 -12.41
N LEU A 120 -3.45 13.59 -13.63
CA LEU A 120 -2.07 13.23 -13.90
C LEU A 120 -1.09 14.41 -13.87
N ARG A 121 -1.57 15.65 -13.67
CA ARG A 121 -0.69 16.82 -13.60
C ARG A 121 0.27 16.67 -12.41
N ALA A 122 1.47 17.22 -12.53
CA ALA A 122 2.51 17.12 -11.50
C ALA A 122 1.99 17.59 -10.13
N GLY A 123 2.12 16.73 -9.12
CA GLY A 123 1.62 16.98 -7.75
C GLY A 123 0.10 16.95 -7.61
N GLN A 124 -0.64 16.56 -8.66
CA GLN A 124 -2.09 16.43 -8.65
C GLN A 124 -2.61 15.01 -8.46
N ASN A 125 -1.74 14.02 -8.65
CA ASN A 125 -2.06 12.60 -8.71
C ASN A 125 -2.45 11.94 -7.38
N ALA A 126 -2.08 12.55 -6.24
CA ALA A 126 -2.34 12.03 -4.90
C ALA A 126 -3.19 12.97 -4.03
N TYR A 127 -3.93 12.38 -3.09
CA TYR A 127 -4.66 13.12 -2.06
C TYR A 127 -3.80 13.49 -0.86
N VAL A 128 -2.91 12.62 -0.39
CA VAL A 128 -2.08 12.84 0.79
C VAL A 128 -0.61 12.48 0.58
N PHE A 129 -0.31 11.46 -0.23
CA PHE A 129 1.05 10.97 -0.42
C PHE A 129 1.99 12.07 -0.94
N GLU A 130 3.13 12.27 -0.27
CA GLU A 130 4.11 13.33 -0.57
C GLU A 130 3.54 14.77 -0.57
N ARG A 131 2.41 14.98 0.12
CA ARG A 131 1.76 16.29 0.26
C ARG A 131 1.90 16.90 1.65
N GLY A 132 2.86 16.45 2.47
CA GLY A 132 3.10 17.00 3.81
C GLY A 132 3.18 18.53 3.82
N GLY A 133 2.45 19.17 4.73
CA GLY A 133 2.31 20.63 4.85
C GLY A 133 1.33 21.27 3.86
N ARG A 134 1.00 20.62 2.74
CA ARG A 134 0.04 21.14 1.76
C ARG A 134 -1.41 21.02 2.28
N PRO A 135 -2.34 21.89 1.84
CA PRO A 135 -3.74 21.77 2.23
C PRO A 135 -4.37 20.49 1.67
N CYS A 136 -5.13 19.79 2.52
CA CYS A 136 -5.96 18.67 2.12
C CYS A 136 -6.93 19.09 0.99
N ARG A 137 -7.09 18.22 -0.02
CA ARG A 137 -8.03 18.45 -1.14
C ARG A 137 -9.49 18.45 -0.71
N ARG A 138 -9.84 17.77 0.39
CA ARG A 138 -11.21 17.68 0.92
C ARG A 138 -11.53 18.81 1.91
N CYS A 139 -10.70 18.97 2.95
CA CYS A 139 -11.02 19.85 4.08
C CYS A 139 -10.04 21.00 4.30
N ARG A 140 -9.04 21.18 3.43
CA ARG A 140 -7.99 22.22 3.50
C ARG A 140 -7.02 22.14 4.69
N THR A 141 -7.28 21.35 5.73
CA THR A 141 -6.33 21.11 6.83
C THR A 141 -4.97 20.64 6.30
N PRO A 142 -3.84 21.18 6.78
CA PRO A 142 -2.51 20.73 6.36
C PRO A 142 -2.33 19.22 6.55
N ILE A 143 -1.80 18.56 5.51
CA ILE A 143 -1.42 17.14 5.57
C ILE A 143 -0.24 16.98 6.52
N ARG A 144 -0.35 16.04 7.45
CA ARG A 144 0.73 15.67 8.37
C ARG A 144 1.55 14.53 7.78
N ARG A 145 2.78 14.41 8.29
CA ARG A 145 3.69 13.31 7.98
C ARG A 145 4.43 12.87 9.22
N ALA A 146 4.67 11.57 9.35
CA ALA A 146 5.38 10.96 10.46
C ALA A 146 6.00 9.65 9.97
N ARG A 147 7.06 9.22 10.65
CA ARG A 147 7.63 7.88 10.46
C ARG A 147 6.68 6.85 11.07
N GLN A 148 6.47 5.75 10.35
CA GLN A 148 5.60 4.65 10.77
C GLN A 148 6.29 3.33 10.38
N GLY A 149 6.36 2.40 11.33
CA GLY A 149 7.19 1.20 11.26
C GLY A 149 8.19 1.19 12.41
N GLY A 150 8.32 0.05 13.10
CA GLY A 150 9.22 -0.11 14.25
C GLY A 150 10.64 -0.54 13.89
N ASP A 151 10.81 -1.15 12.72
CA ASP A 151 12.08 -1.72 12.25
C ASP A 151 12.63 -0.94 11.06
N LEU A 152 13.96 -0.89 10.92
CA LEU A 152 14.68 -0.13 9.87
C LEU A 152 14.22 -0.45 8.44
N VAL A 153 13.63 -1.63 8.21
CA VAL A 153 13.18 -2.11 6.90
C VAL A 153 11.78 -1.58 6.53
N ASP A 154 10.93 -1.30 7.51
CA ASP A 154 9.53 -0.88 7.30
C ASP A 154 9.28 0.58 7.74
N ASP A 155 10.31 1.29 8.21
CA ASP A 155 10.24 2.71 8.56
C ASP A 155 10.01 3.57 7.30
N ARG A 156 8.75 3.93 7.07
CA ARG A 156 8.35 4.77 5.93
C ARG A 156 7.59 6.00 6.41
N VAL A 157 7.91 7.14 5.76
CA VAL A 157 7.15 8.37 5.95
C VAL A 157 5.72 8.15 5.47
N THR A 158 4.80 8.30 6.41
CA THR A 158 3.36 8.13 6.21
C THR A 158 2.69 9.49 6.19
N TYR A 159 1.81 9.71 5.22
CA TYR A 159 1.11 10.98 5.02
C TYR A 159 -0.38 10.81 5.30
N TRP A 160 -0.98 11.76 6.03
CA TRP A 160 -2.40 11.71 6.36
C TRP A 160 -3.00 13.10 6.60
N CYS A 161 -4.32 13.21 6.48
CA CYS A 161 -5.06 14.39 6.89
C CYS A 161 -5.66 14.17 8.30
N PRO A 162 -5.27 14.92 9.34
CA PRO A 162 -5.77 14.68 10.70
C PRO A 162 -7.27 14.93 10.86
N THR A 163 -7.87 15.72 9.97
CA THR A 163 -9.31 16.01 10.00
C THR A 163 -10.12 14.97 9.23
N CYS A 164 -9.69 14.55 8.04
CA CYS A 164 -10.40 13.54 7.26
C CYS A 164 -10.14 12.10 7.73
N GLN A 165 -9.10 11.89 8.54
CA GLN A 165 -8.71 10.59 9.08
C GLN A 165 -8.52 10.72 10.60
N PRO A 166 -9.60 10.91 11.37
CA PRO A 166 -9.52 11.03 12.81
C PRO A 166 -9.04 9.71 13.45
N GLY A 167 -8.51 9.79 14.67
CA GLY A 167 -8.06 8.63 15.44
C GLY A 167 -6.60 8.73 15.89
N PRO A 168 -5.97 7.59 16.27
CA PRO A 168 -4.56 7.53 16.63
C PRO A 168 -3.69 8.14 15.53
N SER A 169 -2.57 8.76 15.86
CA SER A 169 -1.70 9.37 14.85
C SER A 169 -0.24 9.30 15.24
N GLY A 170 0.65 9.27 14.24
CA GLY A 170 2.09 9.37 14.46
C GLY A 170 2.45 10.68 15.16
N ARG A 171 3.46 10.61 16.03
CA ARG A 171 4.08 11.79 16.64
C ARG A 171 4.95 12.51 15.63
#